data_AF-A0AAI9T6S1-F1
#
_entry.id   AF-A0AAI9T6S1-F1
#
_cell.length_a   1.000
_cell.length_b   1.000
_cell.length_c   1.000
_cell.angle_alpha   90.00
_cell.angle_beta   90.00
_cell.angle_gamma   90.00
#
_symmetry.space_group_name_H-M   'P 1'
#
loop_
_entity.id
_entity.type
_entity.pdbx_description
1 polymer ?
#
loop_
_entity_poly.entity_id
_entity_poly.type
_entity_poly.pdbx_seq_one_letter_code
_entity_poly.pdbx_strand_id
1 'polypeptide(L)'
;MTETLLSYLTTRNPNILAYAKSAPTFTFNNEWETVEGIKEWADFEYDTLRLRFGTDLNRHVPSFDATKRCEEGGHHKIFDESGLSHLICTSIILPVSAVLHPSFIAAGGRVTKHVGCVPDWGAGKDVPAATESNGRAKALVLGDTKFNWSSTHAISVVQNMTDGSYEDARLRDTVRPIEQVQHYGAVHGCRYGYIISDQELMVLRLHLAPDPVRTSPRPQRTRALPSHQRVTSSSTISRQLTDMSIDESSFKARIGRVEYKKVPWGATGGRLTIKFALYCITRLAAEDGNDLKTDYPPLASTVAPPVTQRVRSTVLPPSSQPRNTVPTASTVTSTSQTSNQPEVELYYDTTVTWNAARTGYDYKDNDKKWVFNDDITNWTVFGEKICKLKGTPPYPRSNKPRL
;
A
#
# COMPACT_ATOMS: atom_id res chain seq x y z
N MET A 1 -34.94 -11.31 -0.10
CA MET A 1 -34.68 -12.66 -0.64
C MET A 1 -33.26 -13.05 -0.26
N THR A 2 -32.95 -14.33 -0.14
CA THR A 2 -31.58 -14.81 0.09
C THR A 2 -31.04 -15.42 -1.18
N GLU A 3 -29.75 -15.24 -1.44
CA GLU A 3 -29.05 -15.84 -2.57
C GLU A 3 -27.69 -16.38 -2.09
N THR A 4 -27.01 -17.17 -2.93
CA THR A 4 -25.66 -17.62 -2.60
C THR A 4 -24.67 -16.46 -2.68
N LEU A 5 -23.62 -16.48 -1.85
CA LEU A 5 -22.56 -15.48 -1.88
C LEU A 5 -21.92 -15.37 -3.28
N LEU A 6 -21.75 -16.49 -3.99
CA LEU A 6 -21.28 -16.49 -5.37
C LEU A 6 -22.21 -15.72 -6.31
N SER A 7 -23.53 -15.96 -6.23
CA SER A 7 -24.53 -15.22 -7.04
C SER A 7 -24.45 -13.73 -6.73
N TYR A 8 -24.42 -13.38 -5.45
CA TYR A 8 -24.32 -11.99 -4.99
C TYR A 8 -23.07 -11.29 -5.52
N LEU A 9 -21.89 -11.91 -5.39
CA LEU A 9 -20.62 -11.35 -5.84
C LEU A 9 -20.49 -11.33 -7.38
N THR A 10 -21.20 -12.19 -8.11
CA THR A 10 -21.17 -12.21 -9.59
C THR A 10 -22.26 -11.38 -10.24
N THR A 11 -23.06 -10.66 -9.44
CA THR A 11 -24.04 -9.69 -9.92
C THR A 11 -23.35 -8.54 -10.64
N ARG A 12 -23.92 -8.13 -11.78
CA ARG A 12 -23.38 -7.07 -12.65
C ARG A 12 -23.12 -5.77 -11.89
N ASN A 13 -22.15 -4.99 -12.37
CA ASN A 13 -21.94 -3.62 -11.93
C ASN A 13 -22.94 -2.66 -12.64
N PRO A 14 -23.15 -1.45 -12.09
CA PRO A 14 -23.88 -0.39 -12.79
C PRO A 14 -23.29 -0.07 -14.16
N ASN A 15 -24.13 0.29 -15.13
CA ASN A 15 -23.67 0.76 -16.43
C ASN A 15 -23.05 2.14 -16.32
N ILE A 16 -21.76 2.31 -16.61
CA ILE A 16 -21.13 3.63 -16.58
C ILE A 16 -21.46 4.42 -17.84
N LEU A 17 -21.93 5.65 -17.65
CA LEU A 17 -22.03 6.68 -18.68
C LEU A 17 -20.96 7.74 -18.39
N ALA A 18 -19.80 7.61 -19.02
CA ALA A 18 -18.69 8.54 -18.86
C ALA A 18 -18.86 9.76 -19.79
N TYR A 19 -18.85 10.97 -19.21
CA TYR A 19 -19.07 12.24 -19.93
C TYR A 19 -17.81 13.11 -20.03
N ALA A 20 -16.66 12.64 -19.55
CA ALA A 20 -15.44 13.44 -19.52
C ALA A 20 -14.89 13.77 -20.91
N LYS A 21 -14.37 14.99 -21.05
CA LYS A 21 -13.80 15.55 -22.29
C LYS A 21 -12.28 15.76 -22.24
N SER A 22 -11.65 15.62 -21.07
CA SER A 22 -10.23 15.95 -20.89
C SER A 22 -9.36 14.70 -20.90
N ALA A 23 -8.17 14.79 -21.48
CA ALA A 23 -7.15 13.76 -21.33
C ALA A 23 -6.84 13.54 -19.83
N PRO A 24 -6.71 12.29 -19.37
CA PRO A 24 -6.46 12.03 -17.96
C PRO A 24 -5.07 12.57 -17.57
N THR A 25 -5.01 13.28 -16.46
CA THR A 25 -3.76 13.68 -15.80
C THR A 25 -3.62 12.84 -14.54
N PHE A 26 -2.63 11.96 -14.49
CA PHE A 26 -2.38 11.12 -13.33
C PHE A 26 -1.38 11.80 -12.39
N THR A 27 -1.62 11.66 -11.09
CA THR A 27 -0.68 12.07 -10.05
C THR A 27 0.66 11.37 -10.27
N PHE A 28 1.74 12.07 -9.97
CA PHE A 28 3.10 11.54 -10.05
C PHE A 28 3.93 12.07 -8.88
N ASN A 29 4.84 11.24 -8.37
CA ASN A 29 5.85 11.60 -7.39
C ASN A 29 7.19 10.97 -7.81
N ASN A 30 8.27 11.76 -7.77
CA ASN A 30 9.63 11.32 -8.11
C ASN A 30 10.16 10.19 -7.22
N GLU A 31 9.54 9.94 -6.06
CA GLU A 31 9.89 8.84 -5.14
C GLU A 31 9.27 7.48 -5.55
N TRP A 32 8.41 7.49 -6.58
CA TRP A 32 7.86 6.27 -7.12
C TRP A 32 8.88 5.59 -8.03
N GLU A 33 9.08 4.30 -7.79
CA GLU A 33 9.99 3.49 -8.61
C GLU A 33 9.27 3.09 -9.89
N THR A 34 10.02 3.05 -10.99
CA THR A 34 9.55 2.49 -12.26
C THR A 34 9.18 1.02 -12.11
N VAL A 35 8.24 0.55 -12.92
CA VAL A 35 7.84 -0.86 -12.98
C VAL A 35 8.88 -1.64 -13.80
N GLU A 36 9.76 -2.38 -13.12
CA GLU A 36 10.84 -3.15 -13.78
C GLU A 36 10.33 -4.34 -14.62
N GLY A 37 9.15 -4.88 -14.30
CA GLY A 37 8.60 -6.00 -15.04
C GLY A 37 7.12 -6.23 -14.73
N ILE A 38 6.33 -6.49 -15.77
CA ILE A 38 4.90 -6.74 -15.66
C ILE A 38 4.49 -7.99 -16.44
N LYS A 39 3.73 -8.89 -15.81
CA LYS A 39 3.19 -10.09 -16.48
C LYS A 39 1.79 -10.44 -15.99
N GLU A 40 1.05 -11.21 -16.77
CA GLU A 40 -0.28 -11.67 -16.36
C GLU A 40 -0.19 -12.67 -15.19
N TRP A 41 -1.08 -12.53 -14.23
CA TRP A 41 -1.28 -13.45 -13.11
C TRP A 41 -2.25 -14.56 -13.53
N ALA A 42 -1.72 -15.55 -14.24
CA ALA A 42 -2.50 -16.63 -14.86
C ALA A 42 -3.30 -17.50 -13.88
N ASP A 43 -2.91 -17.57 -12.60
CA ASP A 43 -3.60 -18.38 -11.61
C ASP A 43 -4.85 -17.70 -11.02
N PHE A 44 -4.98 -16.36 -11.15
CA PHE A 44 -6.08 -15.58 -10.57
C PHE A 44 -7.30 -15.62 -11.49
N GLU A 45 -7.88 -16.80 -11.64
CA GLU A 45 -9.00 -17.08 -12.54
C GLU A 45 -10.28 -17.44 -11.80
N TYR A 46 -11.42 -17.28 -12.48
CA TYR A 46 -12.74 -17.59 -11.93
C TYR A 46 -12.82 -19.00 -11.33
N ASP A 47 -12.43 -20.02 -12.10
CA ASP A 47 -12.54 -21.42 -11.67
C ASP A 47 -11.59 -21.74 -10.51
N THR A 48 -10.35 -21.23 -10.56
CA THR A 48 -9.37 -21.41 -9.48
C THR A 48 -9.87 -20.80 -8.17
N LEU A 49 -10.36 -19.57 -8.21
CA LEU A 49 -10.88 -18.86 -7.04
C LEU A 49 -12.18 -19.49 -6.52
N ARG A 50 -13.06 -19.91 -7.42
CA ARG A 50 -14.31 -20.60 -7.09
C ARG A 50 -14.03 -21.94 -6.41
N LEU A 51 -13.08 -22.73 -6.92
CA LEU A 51 -12.69 -23.99 -6.31
C LEU A 51 -12.10 -23.75 -4.92
N ARG A 52 -11.20 -22.77 -4.81
CA ARG A 52 -10.49 -22.46 -3.57
C ARG A 52 -11.41 -21.97 -2.44
N PHE A 53 -12.38 -21.11 -2.75
CA PHE A 53 -13.30 -20.54 -1.75
C PHE A 53 -14.70 -21.18 -1.79
N GLY A 54 -14.87 -22.28 -2.51
CA GLY A 54 -16.18 -22.85 -2.86
C GLY A 54 -17.10 -23.10 -1.66
N THR A 55 -16.54 -23.58 -0.54
CA THR A 55 -17.32 -23.81 0.69
C THR A 55 -17.96 -22.54 1.23
N ASP A 56 -17.22 -21.42 1.30
CA ASP A 56 -17.78 -20.14 1.78
C ASP A 56 -18.70 -19.52 0.72
N LEU A 57 -18.35 -19.64 -0.56
CA LEU A 57 -19.12 -19.08 -1.68
C LEU A 57 -20.54 -19.66 -1.80
N ASN A 58 -20.78 -20.85 -1.25
CA ASN A 58 -22.09 -21.49 -1.20
C ASN A 58 -22.98 -21.02 -0.05
N ARG A 59 -22.47 -20.21 0.89
CA ARG A 59 -23.30 -19.69 2.00
C ARG A 59 -24.32 -18.69 1.48
N HIS A 60 -25.44 -18.58 2.20
CA HIS A 60 -26.51 -17.65 1.84
C HIS A 60 -26.26 -16.27 2.46
N VAL A 61 -26.53 -15.23 1.68
CA VAL A 61 -26.45 -13.82 2.11
C VAL A 61 -27.73 -13.07 1.78
N PRO A 62 -28.05 -12.00 2.52
CA PRO A 62 -29.14 -11.11 2.16
C PRO A 62 -28.90 -10.47 0.80
N SER A 63 -29.89 -10.51 -0.09
CA SER A 63 -29.80 -9.84 -1.39
C SER A 63 -29.76 -8.32 -1.20
N PHE A 64 -28.78 -7.64 -1.79
CA PHE A 64 -28.71 -6.18 -1.84
C PHE A 64 -28.39 -5.73 -3.27
N ASP A 65 -29.43 -5.24 -3.97
CA ASP A 65 -29.29 -4.73 -5.34
C ASP A 65 -28.76 -3.29 -5.34
N ALA A 66 -27.48 -3.15 -5.01
CA ALA A 66 -26.77 -1.88 -5.07
C ALA A 66 -26.77 -1.31 -6.50
N THR A 67 -26.74 -2.20 -7.50
CA THR A 67 -26.58 -1.84 -8.90
C THR A 67 -27.76 -1.03 -9.40
N LYS A 68 -28.98 -1.58 -9.25
CA LYS A 68 -30.20 -0.89 -9.68
C LYS A 68 -30.40 0.44 -8.94
N ARG A 69 -30.14 0.46 -7.63
CA ARG A 69 -30.27 1.68 -6.82
C ARG A 69 -29.31 2.79 -7.26
N CYS A 70 -28.07 2.44 -7.63
CA CYS A 70 -27.11 3.41 -8.15
C CYS A 70 -27.53 3.97 -9.51
N GLU A 71 -28.10 3.11 -10.37
CA GLU A 71 -28.61 3.53 -11.68
C GLU A 71 -29.82 4.47 -11.54
N GLU A 72 -30.81 4.08 -10.73
CA GLU A 72 -32.01 4.89 -10.42
C GLU A 72 -31.66 6.22 -9.75
N GLY A 73 -30.65 6.23 -8.89
CA GLY A 73 -30.13 7.45 -8.25
C GLY A 73 -29.26 8.33 -9.17
N GLY A 74 -28.98 7.91 -10.40
CA GLY A 74 -28.17 8.68 -11.34
C GLY A 74 -26.65 8.65 -11.07
N HIS A 75 -26.17 7.86 -10.10
CA HIS A 75 -24.75 7.73 -9.76
C HIS A 75 -23.90 7.11 -10.89
N HIS A 76 -24.56 6.55 -11.89
CA HIS A 76 -23.94 5.92 -13.04
C HIS A 76 -23.49 6.91 -14.13
N LYS A 77 -23.82 8.20 -14.00
CA LYS A 77 -23.36 9.29 -14.87
C LYS A 77 -22.10 9.91 -14.28
N ILE A 78 -20.95 9.63 -14.88
CA ILE A 78 -19.63 9.96 -14.33
C ILE A 78 -19.00 11.11 -15.11
N PHE A 79 -18.60 12.16 -14.39
CA PHE A 79 -17.96 13.36 -14.95
C PHE A 79 -16.49 13.50 -14.54
N ASP A 80 -16.10 12.90 -13.40
CA ASP A 80 -14.77 12.98 -12.82
C ASP A 80 -14.44 11.73 -11.96
N GLU A 81 -13.21 11.69 -11.44
CA GLU A 81 -12.72 10.59 -10.58
C GLU A 81 -13.49 10.49 -9.25
N SER A 82 -13.94 11.62 -8.69
CA SER A 82 -14.74 11.61 -7.46
C SER A 82 -16.11 10.95 -7.67
N GLY A 83 -16.78 11.24 -8.78
CA GLY A 83 -18.02 10.58 -9.17
C GLY A 83 -17.85 9.07 -9.34
N LEU A 84 -16.75 8.65 -9.98
CA LEU A 84 -16.40 7.23 -10.11
C LEU A 84 -16.17 6.58 -8.73
N SER A 85 -15.42 7.24 -7.85
CA SER A 85 -15.16 6.77 -6.48
C SER A 85 -16.45 6.62 -5.66
N HIS A 86 -17.42 7.53 -5.80
CA HIS A 86 -18.73 7.38 -5.15
C HIS A 86 -19.52 6.17 -5.67
N LEU A 87 -19.52 5.94 -6.98
CA LEU A 87 -20.16 4.77 -7.59
C LEU A 87 -19.49 3.47 -7.12
N ILE A 88 -18.16 3.42 -7.10
CA ILE A 88 -17.38 2.27 -6.61
C ILE A 88 -17.68 2.00 -5.14
N CYS A 89 -17.68 3.04 -4.30
CA CYS A 89 -18.00 2.93 -2.87
C CYS A 89 -19.35 2.23 -2.65
N THR A 90 -20.38 2.73 -3.32
CA THR A 90 -21.77 2.34 -3.10
C THR A 90 -22.13 1.01 -3.75
N SER A 91 -21.64 0.75 -4.97
CA SER A 91 -22.04 -0.41 -5.76
C SER A 91 -21.08 -1.60 -5.68
N ILE A 92 -19.85 -1.39 -5.22
CA ILE A 92 -18.80 -2.43 -5.19
C ILE A 92 -18.25 -2.60 -3.77
N ILE A 93 -17.60 -1.57 -3.22
CA ILE A 93 -16.84 -1.68 -1.97
C ILE A 93 -17.75 -2.01 -0.79
N LEU A 94 -18.85 -1.28 -0.63
CA LEU A 94 -19.81 -1.52 0.45
C LEU A 94 -20.44 -2.92 0.37
N PRO A 95 -21.01 -3.35 -0.79
CA PRO A 95 -21.49 -4.72 -0.97
C PRO A 95 -20.48 -5.82 -0.64
N VAL A 96 -19.23 -5.66 -1.08
CA VAL A 96 -18.16 -6.64 -0.86
C VAL A 96 -17.71 -6.64 0.60
N SER A 97 -17.53 -5.47 1.20
CA SER A 97 -17.13 -5.35 2.61
C SER A 97 -18.17 -5.92 3.56
N ALA A 98 -19.47 -5.80 3.25
CA ALA A 98 -20.56 -6.33 4.07
C ALA A 98 -20.50 -7.87 4.22
N VAL A 99 -19.88 -8.57 3.28
CA VAL A 99 -19.78 -10.04 3.28
C VAL A 99 -18.37 -10.56 3.62
N LEU A 100 -17.39 -9.68 3.86
CA LEU A 100 -15.97 -10.05 4.06
C LEU A 100 -15.55 -10.37 5.51
N HIS A 101 -16.46 -10.25 6.48
CA HIS A 101 -16.15 -10.39 7.91
C HIS A 101 -15.30 -11.64 8.22
N PRO A 102 -14.21 -11.53 9.03
CA PRO A 102 -13.80 -10.36 9.83
C PRO A 102 -12.95 -9.32 9.07
N SER A 103 -12.77 -9.50 7.75
CA SER A 103 -12.07 -8.52 6.93
C SER A 103 -13.04 -7.46 6.42
N PHE A 104 -12.51 -6.33 5.97
CA PHE A 104 -13.28 -5.25 5.36
C PHE A 104 -12.54 -4.65 4.18
N ILE A 105 -13.25 -3.89 3.35
CA ILE A 105 -12.68 -2.92 2.41
C ILE A 105 -13.37 -1.59 2.68
N ALA A 106 -12.58 -0.52 2.87
CA ALA A 106 -13.08 0.80 3.18
C ALA A 106 -12.20 1.87 2.53
N ALA A 107 -12.47 3.14 2.80
CA ALA A 107 -11.57 4.24 2.45
C ALA A 107 -10.17 3.98 3.03
N GLY A 108 -9.11 4.30 2.26
CA GLY A 108 -7.73 3.98 2.61
C GLY A 108 -7.28 4.57 3.94
N GLY A 109 -7.86 5.69 4.37
CA GLY A 109 -7.61 6.29 5.69
C GLY A 109 -7.83 5.34 6.88
N ARG A 110 -8.61 4.25 6.72
CA ARG A 110 -8.80 3.22 7.76
C ARG A 110 -7.59 2.30 7.95
N VAL A 111 -6.66 2.29 6.99
CA VAL A 111 -5.43 1.44 7.00
C VAL A 111 -4.14 2.22 6.75
N THR A 112 -4.21 3.49 6.36
CA THR A 112 -3.04 4.35 6.13
C THR A 112 -2.23 4.54 7.41
N LYS A 113 -0.90 4.40 7.32
CA LYS A 113 0.02 4.64 8.44
C LYS A 113 1.02 5.74 8.13
N HIS A 114 1.45 5.80 6.87
CA HIS A 114 2.52 6.68 6.42
C HIS A 114 1.94 7.98 5.87
N VAL A 115 2.43 9.11 6.37
CA VAL A 115 2.08 10.44 5.88
C VAL A 115 2.54 10.55 4.42
N GLY A 116 1.65 10.99 3.52
CA GLY A 116 1.94 11.11 2.08
C GLY A 116 1.67 9.85 1.25
N CYS A 117 1.42 8.69 1.87
CA CYS A 117 1.06 7.45 1.19
C CYS A 117 -0.40 7.09 1.50
N VAL A 118 -1.32 7.78 0.81
CA VAL A 118 -2.77 7.64 1.04
C VAL A 118 -3.42 6.99 -0.19
N PRO A 119 -3.77 5.70 -0.13
CA PRO A 119 -4.60 5.08 -1.17
C PRO A 119 -6.06 5.50 -1.03
N ASP A 120 -6.82 5.50 -2.12
CA ASP A 120 -8.27 5.72 -2.05
C ASP A 120 -8.97 4.64 -1.23
N TRP A 121 -8.51 3.39 -1.36
CA TRP A 121 -9.12 2.22 -0.76
C TRP A 121 -8.12 1.36 0.02
N GLY A 122 -8.62 0.74 1.09
CA GLY A 122 -7.81 -0.13 1.94
C GLY A 122 -8.62 -1.28 2.52
N ALA A 123 -8.03 -2.47 2.48
CA ALA A 123 -8.56 -3.65 3.14
C ALA A 123 -7.78 -3.96 4.43
N GLY A 124 -8.49 -4.39 5.47
CA GLY A 124 -7.94 -4.73 6.78
C GLY A 124 -8.77 -5.77 7.51
N LYS A 125 -8.36 -6.16 8.72
CA LYS A 125 -9.17 -6.97 9.64
C LYS A 125 -9.70 -6.11 10.76
N ASP A 126 -10.96 -6.28 11.10
CA ASP A 126 -11.60 -5.60 12.23
C ASP A 126 -11.51 -6.47 13.49
N VAL A 127 -10.29 -6.70 13.97
CA VAL A 127 -10.03 -7.49 15.18
C VAL A 127 -9.00 -6.76 16.05
N PRO A 128 -9.15 -6.75 17.39
CA PRO A 128 -8.23 -6.01 18.27
C PRO A 128 -6.75 -6.36 18.06
N ALA A 129 -6.44 -7.62 17.75
CA ALA A 129 -5.07 -8.08 17.50
C ALA A 129 -4.47 -7.59 16.16
N ALA A 130 -5.29 -7.10 15.23
CA ALA A 130 -4.87 -6.56 13.93
C ALA A 130 -5.03 -5.03 13.85
N THR A 131 -5.54 -4.42 14.92
CA THR A 131 -5.64 -2.97 15.08
C THR A 131 -4.35 -2.45 15.70
N GLU A 132 -3.82 -1.38 15.13
CA GLU A 132 -2.63 -0.73 15.63
C GLU A 132 -2.92 0.22 16.79
N SER A 133 -1.86 0.72 17.43
CA SER A 133 -1.95 1.65 18.55
C SER A 133 -2.72 2.95 18.21
N ASN A 134 -2.76 3.34 16.94
CA ASN A 134 -3.52 4.51 16.45
C ASN A 134 -4.99 4.21 16.12
N GLY A 135 -5.48 2.99 16.37
CA GLY A 135 -6.85 2.56 16.08
C GLY A 135 -7.12 2.18 14.62
N ARG A 136 -6.12 2.25 13.73
CA ARG A 136 -6.23 1.83 12.33
C ARG A 136 -5.90 0.36 12.17
N ALA A 137 -6.47 -0.30 11.16
CA ALA A 137 -6.14 -1.69 10.89
C ALA A 137 -4.85 -1.81 10.07
N LYS A 138 -4.08 -2.89 10.26
CA LYS A 138 -2.98 -3.22 9.35
C LYS A 138 -3.52 -3.44 7.93
N ALA A 139 -2.97 -2.70 6.97
CA ALA A 139 -3.30 -2.86 5.55
C ALA A 139 -3.01 -4.29 5.08
N LEU A 140 -3.96 -4.88 4.35
CA LEU A 140 -3.82 -6.18 3.67
C LEU A 140 -3.73 -6.03 2.16
N VAL A 141 -4.57 -5.16 1.61
CA VAL A 141 -4.69 -4.87 0.18
C VAL A 141 -4.95 -3.37 0.06
N LEU A 142 -4.27 -2.71 -0.87
CA LEU A 142 -4.39 -1.26 -1.10
C LEU A 142 -4.89 -1.01 -2.51
N GLY A 143 -5.76 -0.02 -2.68
CA GLY A 143 -6.40 0.22 -3.97
C GLY A 143 -6.55 1.69 -4.30
N ASP A 144 -6.65 1.97 -5.60
CA ASP A 144 -6.84 3.32 -6.12
C ASP A 144 -7.93 3.38 -7.19
N THR A 145 -8.64 4.50 -7.27
CA THR A 145 -9.60 4.78 -8.35
C THR A 145 -8.90 5.59 -9.43
N LYS A 146 -9.11 5.25 -10.71
CA LYS A 146 -8.56 6.00 -11.83
C LYS A 146 -9.55 6.14 -12.97
N PHE A 147 -10.07 7.35 -13.16
CA PHE A 147 -11.07 7.61 -14.21
C PHE A 147 -10.41 7.85 -15.57
N ASN A 148 -11.01 7.32 -16.65
CA ASN A 148 -10.49 7.32 -18.01
C ASN A 148 -9.12 6.65 -18.16
N TRP A 149 -8.77 5.73 -17.26
CA TRP A 149 -7.53 4.97 -17.33
C TRP A 149 -7.76 3.59 -17.97
N SER A 150 -6.87 3.24 -18.89
CA SER A 150 -6.85 1.92 -19.52
C SER A 150 -5.53 1.23 -19.21
N SER A 151 -5.61 0.05 -18.61
CA SER A 151 -4.43 -0.71 -18.24
C SER A 151 -3.68 -1.28 -19.44
N THR A 152 -4.37 -1.46 -20.58
CA THR A 152 -3.77 -2.06 -21.79
C THR A 152 -2.63 -1.21 -22.33
N HIS A 153 -2.79 0.12 -22.35
CA HIS A 153 -1.70 1.03 -22.75
C HIS A 153 -0.55 0.99 -21.74
N ALA A 154 -0.86 1.02 -20.44
CA ALA A 154 0.15 0.96 -19.38
C ALA A 154 1.00 -0.31 -19.47
N ILE A 155 0.36 -1.48 -19.58
CA ILE A 155 1.05 -2.77 -19.74
C ILE A 155 1.92 -2.76 -21.00
N SER A 156 1.39 -2.28 -22.13
CA SER A 156 2.13 -2.26 -23.39
C SER A 156 3.38 -1.38 -23.30
N VAL A 157 3.30 -0.24 -22.61
CA VAL A 157 4.46 0.65 -22.41
C VAL A 157 5.55 -0.05 -21.60
N VAL A 158 5.19 -0.72 -20.51
CA VAL A 158 6.16 -1.46 -19.68
C VAL A 158 6.75 -2.67 -20.44
N GLN A 159 5.93 -3.41 -21.19
CA GLN A 159 6.39 -4.60 -21.93
C GLN A 159 7.28 -4.28 -23.14
N ASN A 160 7.13 -3.10 -23.74
CA ASN A 160 7.88 -2.68 -24.92
C ASN A 160 9.12 -1.83 -24.59
N MET A 161 9.57 -1.81 -23.33
CA MET A 161 10.78 -1.07 -22.95
C MET A 161 12.03 -1.65 -23.63
N THR A 162 12.81 -0.80 -24.31
CA THR A 162 14.03 -1.21 -25.03
C THR A 162 15.30 -1.07 -24.19
N ASP A 163 15.36 -0.08 -23.30
CA ASP A 163 16.59 0.32 -22.59
C ASP A 163 16.47 0.20 -21.06
N GLY A 164 15.58 -0.67 -20.58
CA GLY A 164 15.37 -0.90 -19.15
C GLY A 164 14.63 0.23 -18.42
N SER A 165 14.13 1.24 -19.15
CA SER A 165 13.24 2.28 -18.63
C SER A 165 12.24 2.69 -19.71
N TYR A 166 11.01 3.02 -19.30
CA TYR A 166 9.98 3.60 -20.15
C TYR A 166 9.77 5.10 -19.88
N GLU A 167 10.61 5.75 -19.08
CA GLU A 167 10.47 7.17 -18.69
C GLU A 167 10.60 8.14 -19.88
N ASP A 168 11.25 7.72 -20.95
CA ASP A 168 11.34 8.50 -22.20
C ASP A 168 10.21 8.16 -23.18
N ALA A 169 9.35 7.19 -22.87
CA ALA A 169 8.25 6.81 -23.74
C ALA A 169 7.14 7.88 -23.76
N ARG A 170 6.59 8.13 -24.95
CA ARG A 170 5.49 9.11 -25.16
C ARG A 170 4.27 8.88 -24.26
N LEU A 171 4.00 7.63 -23.88
CA LEU A 171 2.86 7.22 -23.09
C LEU A 171 3.23 6.79 -21.65
N ARG A 172 4.40 7.19 -21.14
CA ARG A 172 4.84 6.84 -19.77
C ARG A 172 3.80 7.18 -18.70
N ASP A 173 3.05 8.26 -18.89
CA ASP A 173 2.10 8.73 -17.89
C ASP A 173 0.95 7.73 -17.68
N THR A 174 0.69 6.85 -18.66
CA THR A 174 -0.27 5.76 -18.51
C THR A 174 0.15 4.73 -17.46
N VAL A 175 1.44 4.66 -17.12
CA VAL A 175 1.99 3.71 -16.13
C VAL A 175 1.93 4.25 -14.70
N ARG A 176 1.76 5.57 -14.49
CA ARG A 176 1.77 6.20 -13.14
C ARG A 176 0.81 5.55 -12.14
N PRO A 177 -0.42 5.13 -12.51
CA PRO A 177 -1.28 4.41 -11.58
C PRO A 177 -0.70 3.10 -11.05
N ILE A 178 0.07 2.38 -11.87
CA ILE A 178 0.73 1.13 -11.45
C ILE A 178 1.87 1.47 -10.49
N GLU A 179 2.67 2.49 -10.80
CA GLU A 179 3.75 2.98 -9.92
C GLU A 179 3.23 3.44 -8.56
N GLN A 180 2.09 4.14 -8.55
CA GLN A 180 1.41 4.61 -7.34
C GLN A 180 1.02 3.43 -6.43
N VAL A 181 0.34 2.41 -6.98
CA VAL A 181 -0.04 1.22 -6.20
C VAL A 181 1.17 0.37 -5.82
N GLN A 182 2.19 0.30 -6.68
CA GLN A 182 3.47 -0.33 -6.35
C GLN A 182 4.13 0.36 -5.15
N HIS A 183 4.17 1.69 -5.15
CA HIS A 183 4.70 2.49 -4.04
C HIS A 183 3.92 2.22 -2.75
N TYR A 184 2.58 2.15 -2.81
CA TYR A 184 1.76 1.77 -1.66
C TYR A 184 2.16 0.41 -1.08
N GLY A 185 2.29 -0.60 -1.95
CA GLY A 185 2.72 -1.93 -1.54
C GLY A 185 4.11 -1.94 -0.90
N ALA A 186 5.07 -1.23 -1.50
CA ALA A 186 6.43 -1.11 -1.00
C ALA A 186 6.50 -0.46 0.39
N VAL A 187 5.75 0.62 0.60
CA VAL A 187 5.71 1.36 1.87
C VAL A 187 5.00 0.55 2.96
N HIS A 188 3.88 -0.10 2.63
CA HIS A 188 3.08 -0.85 3.60
C HIS A 188 3.51 -2.31 3.78
N GLY A 189 4.53 -2.77 3.05
CA GLY A 189 4.92 -4.18 3.03
C GLY A 189 3.82 -5.10 2.49
N CYS A 190 2.95 -4.58 1.62
CA CYS A 190 1.77 -5.28 1.11
C CYS A 190 2.03 -5.89 -0.26
N ARG A 191 1.81 -7.20 -0.36
CA ARG A 191 1.88 -7.99 -1.59
C ARG A 191 0.81 -7.63 -2.61
N TYR A 192 -0.37 -7.26 -2.17
CA TYR A 192 -1.53 -7.13 -3.05
C TYR A 192 -1.98 -5.69 -3.15
N GLY A 193 -2.34 -5.29 -4.36
CA GLY A 193 -3.00 -4.02 -4.62
C GLY A 193 -3.99 -4.12 -5.76
N TYR A 194 -4.71 -3.03 -6.04
CA TYR A 194 -5.58 -2.96 -7.20
C TYR A 194 -5.81 -1.54 -7.69
N ILE A 195 -6.24 -1.42 -8.94
CA ILE A 195 -6.68 -0.17 -9.55
C ILE A 195 -8.07 -0.42 -10.13
N ILE A 196 -9.04 0.45 -9.83
CA ILE A 196 -10.39 0.38 -10.42
C ILE A 196 -10.58 1.60 -11.31
N SER A 197 -10.88 1.38 -12.59
CA SER A 197 -11.30 2.40 -13.53
C SER A 197 -12.76 2.24 -13.94
N ASP A 198 -13.23 3.16 -14.77
CA ASP A 198 -14.53 3.08 -15.44
C ASP A 198 -14.66 1.93 -16.45
N GLN A 199 -13.54 1.27 -16.78
CA GLN A 199 -13.50 0.22 -17.80
C GLN A 199 -13.19 -1.16 -17.20
N GLU A 200 -12.41 -1.23 -16.12
CA GLU A 200 -11.92 -2.47 -15.57
C GLU A 200 -11.41 -2.35 -14.12
N LEU A 201 -11.30 -3.48 -13.45
CA LEU A 201 -10.44 -3.67 -12.28
C LEU A 201 -9.14 -4.33 -12.75
N MET A 202 -8.01 -3.79 -12.33
CA MET A 202 -6.70 -4.43 -12.39
C MET A 202 -6.28 -4.86 -10.98
N VAL A 203 -6.21 -6.16 -10.74
CA VAL A 203 -5.66 -6.73 -9.50
C VAL A 203 -4.16 -6.92 -9.68
N LEU A 204 -3.38 -6.53 -8.68
CA LEU A 204 -1.91 -6.58 -8.70
C LEU A 204 -1.36 -7.49 -7.58
N ARG A 205 -0.30 -8.20 -7.91
CA ARG A 205 0.52 -8.99 -6.99
C ARG A 205 1.98 -8.61 -7.17
N LEU A 206 2.53 -7.99 -6.14
CA LEU A 206 3.87 -7.40 -6.12
C LEU A 206 4.88 -8.41 -5.59
N HIS A 207 6.05 -8.46 -6.21
CA HIS A 207 7.16 -9.32 -5.83
C HIS A 207 8.39 -8.48 -5.47
N LEU A 208 9.07 -8.86 -4.38
CA LEU A 208 10.35 -8.26 -4.04
C LEU A 208 11.36 -8.52 -5.16
N ALA A 209 12.18 -7.53 -5.45
CA ALA A 209 13.39 -7.74 -6.23
C ALA A 209 14.27 -8.79 -5.50
N PRO A 210 14.89 -9.72 -6.22
CA PRO A 210 15.86 -10.63 -5.62
C PRO A 210 17.00 -9.81 -5.01
N ASP A 211 17.51 -10.26 -3.87
CA ASP A 211 18.67 -9.63 -3.25
C ASP A 211 19.79 -9.52 -4.30
N PRO A 212 20.40 -8.33 -4.48
CA PRO A 212 21.53 -8.21 -5.37
C PRO A 212 22.57 -9.22 -4.90
N VAL A 213 23.00 -10.11 -5.79
CA VAL A 213 24.05 -11.07 -5.50
C VAL A 213 25.24 -10.26 -5.00
N ARG A 214 25.47 -10.30 -3.67
CA ARG A 214 26.68 -9.76 -3.06
C ARG A 214 27.82 -10.63 -3.54
N THR A 215 28.33 -10.35 -4.73
CA THR A 215 29.70 -10.74 -5.05
C THR A 215 30.53 -10.07 -3.98
N SER A 216 31.06 -10.87 -3.06
CA SER A 216 32.02 -10.39 -2.07
C SER A 216 33.04 -9.51 -2.80
N PRO A 217 33.47 -8.37 -2.22
CA PRO A 217 34.49 -7.55 -2.84
C PRO A 217 35.63 -8.49 -3.21
N ARG A 218 35.84 -8.70 -4.52
CA ARG A 218 36.95 -9.53 -5.00
C ARG A 218 38.17 -8.92 -4.31
N PRO A 219 38.94 -9.69 -3.51
CA PRO A 219 40.08 -9.13 -2.82
C PRO A 219 40.89 -8.34 -3.83
N GLN A 220 40.92 -7.01 -3.67
CA GLN A 220 41.80 -6.22 -4.51
C GLN A 220 43.18 -6.78 -4.22
N ARG A 221 43.78 -7.39 -5.24
CA ARG A 221 45.13 -7.91 -5.17
C ARG A 221 45.99 -6.68 -4.90
N THR A 222 46.31 -6.44 -3.64
CA THR A 222 47.28 -5.45 -3.20
C THR A 222 48.55 -5.79 -3.96
N ARG A 223 48.86 -5.01 -5.00
CA ARG A 223 50.19 -5.02 -5.58
C ARG A 223 51.10 -4.61 -4.44
N ALA A 224 51.90 -5.57 -3.97
CA ALA A 224 52.96 -5.30 -3.03
C ALA A 224 53.85 -4.19 -3.61
N LEU A 225 53.97 -3.07 -2.91
CA LEU A 225 55.09 -2.18 -3.13
C LEU A 225 56.37 -2.92 -2.72
N PRO A 226 57.43 -2.89 -3.52
CA PRO A 226 58.71 -3.42 -3.10
C PRO A 226 59.39 -2.38 -2.21
N SER A 227 59.40 -2.59 -0.90
CA SER A 227 60.51 -2.13 -0.05
C SER A 227 60.43 -2.76 1.34
N HIS A 228 61.55 -3.28 1.78
CA HIS A 228 61.78 -3.95 3.06
C HIS A 228 61.35 -3.12 4.28
N GLN A 229 60.61 -3.72 5.23
CA GLN A 229 60.72 -3.30 6.63
C GLN A 229 60.44 -4.46 7.60
N ARG A 230 61.33 -4.56 8.59
CA ARG A 230 61.43 -5.65 9.59
C ARG A 230 60.32 -5.53 10.64
N VAL A 231 59.86 -6.70 11.07
CA VAL A 231 58.83 -6.97 12.09
C VAL A 231 59.21 -6.45 13.49
N THR A 232 58.24 -5.92 14.24
CA THR A 232 58.04 -6.25 15.66
C THR A 232 56.54 -6.32 16.00
N SER A 233 56.14 -7.44 16.60
CA SER A 233 54.77 -7.71 17.05
C SER A 233 54.47 -6.96 18.35
N SER A 234 53.26 -6.40 18.47
CA SER A 234 52.55 -6.32 19.75
C SER A 234 51.05 -6.25 19.54
N SER A 235 50.38 -7.17 20.21
CA SER A 235 48.95 -7.40 20.26
C SER A 235 48.19 -6.28 20.98
N THR A 236 47.16 -5.73 20.34
CA THR A 236 45.93 -5.32 21.04
C THR A 236 44.76 -5.36 20.05
N ILE A 237 43.82 -6.27 20.32
CA ILE A 237 42.55 -6.38 19.63
C ILE A 237 41.73 -5.15 20.02
N SER A 238 41.67 -4.15 19.14
CA SER A 238 40.73 -3.04 19.24
C SER A 238 39.59 -3.31 18.28
N ARG A 239 38.44 -3.67 18.85
CA ARG A 239 37.15 -3.78 18.17
C ARG A 239 36.75 -2.40 17.63
N GLN A 240 37.16 -2.09 16.39
CA GLN A 240 36.52 -1.03 15.62
C GLN A 240 35.12 -1.51 15.22
N LEU A 241 34.16 -1.18 16.08
CA LEU A 241 32.74 -1.19 15.77
C LEU A 241 32.53 -0.30 14.54
N THR A 242 32.25 -0.93 13.40
CA THR A 242 31.61 -0.26 12.26
C THR A 242 30.13 -0.16 12.59
N ASP A 243 29.81 0.79 13.47
CA ASP A 243 28.44 1.22 13.73
C ASP A 243 28.03 2.11 12.56
N MET A 244 27.81 1.50 11.39
CA MET A 244 27.05 2.15 10.33
C MET A 244 25.60 2.05 10.75
N SER A 245 25.12 3.10 11.42
CA SER A 245 23.70 3.40 11.53
C SER A 245 23.15 3.51 10.12
N ILE A 246 22.67 2.38 9.58
CA ILE A 246 21.85 2.42 8.38
C ILE A 246 20.52 2.94 8.87
N ASP A 247 20.19 4.15 8.43
CA ASP A 247 18.90 4.76 8.68
C ASP A 247 17.81 3.80 8.18
N GLU A 248 17.10 3.16 9.12
CA GLU A 248 16.05 2.18 8.83
C GLU A 248 14.90 2.81 8.01
N SER A 249 14.82 4.15 7.97
CA SER A 249 13.87 4.86 7.11
C SER A 249 14.20 4.78 5.60
N SER A 250 15.37 4.24 5.24
CA SER A 250 15.82 4.07 3.84
C SER A 250 15.33 2.79 3.17
N PHE A 251 14.75 1.83 3.91
CA PHE A 251 14.41 0.51 3.38
C PHE A 251 12.98 0.43 2.87
N LYS A 252 12.63 1.28 1.90
CA LYS A 252 11.47 0.99 1.05
C LYS A 252 11.75 -0.32 0.31
N ALA A 253 10.82 -1.26 0.38
CA ALA A 253 10.96 -2.53 -0.31
C ALA A 253 11.01 -2.31 -1.82
N ARG A 254 12.11 -2.72 -2.46
CA ARG A 254 12.24 -2.64 -3.92
C ARG A 254 11.38 -3.72 -4.58
N ILE A 255 10.47 -3.30 -5.45
CA ILE A 255 9.57 -4.20 -6.17
C ILE A 255 10.21 -4.54 -7.52
N GLY A 256 10.57 -5.81 -7.72
CA GLY A 256 11.23 -6.25 -8.95
C GLY A 256 10.27 -6.75 -10.03
N ARG A 257 9.04 -7.16 -9.66
CA ARG A 257 8.06 -7.68 -10.61
C ARG A 257 6.64 -7.46 -10.12
N VAL A 258 5.76 -7.09 -11.05
CA VAL A 258 4.32 -6.96 -10.85
C VAL A 258 3.60 -8.01 -11.68
N GLU A 259 2.74 -8.80 -11.05
CA GLU A 259 1.80 -9.65 -11.74
C GLU A 259 0.40 -9.02 -11.72
N TYR A 260 -0.34 -9.09 -12.83
CA TYR A 260 -1.64 -8.43 -12.94
C TYR A 260 -2.74 -9.36 -13.44
N LYS A 261 -3.99 -9.13 -13.01
CA LYS A 261 -5.18 -9.68 -13.66
C LYS A 261 -6.19 -8.58 -13.96
N LYS A 262 -6.67 -8.55 -15.20
CA LYS A 262 -7.71 -7.62 -15.65
C LYS A 262 -9.10 -8.25 -15.49
N VAL A 263 -10.04 -7.48 -14.99
CA VAL A 263 -11.44 -7.86 -14.84
C VAL A 263 -12.30 -6.76 -15.44
N PRO A 264 -12.92 -6.98 -16.61
CA PRO A 264 -13.73 -5.96 -17.27
C PRO A 264 -14.90 -5.49 -16.39
N TRP A 265 -15.23 -4.20 -16.45
CA TRP A 265 -16.33 -3.62 -15.66
C TRP A 265 -17.68 -4.32 -15.90
N GLY A 266 -17.96 -4.63 -17.17
CA GLY A 266 -19.16 -5.33 -17.61
C GLY A 266 -19.13 -6.86 -17.43
N ALA A 267 -18.16 -7.42 -16.70
CA ALA A 267 -18.13 -8.85 -16.44
C ALA A 267 -19.29 -9.27 -15.51
N THR A 268 -20.01 -10.31 -15.92
CA THR A 268 -21.18 -10.85 -15.19
C THR A 268 -21.25 -12.36 -15.35
N GLY A 269 -21.80 -13.07 -14.37
CA GLY A 269 -22.29 -14.46 -14.50
C GLY A 269 -21.24 -15.50 -14.94
N GLY A 270 -20.86 -16.42 -14.05
CA GLY A 270 -19.93 -17.51 -14.38
C GLY A 270 -18.53 -17.05 -14.85
N ARG A 271 -18.21 -15.77 -14.67
CA ARG A 271 -16.93 -15.13 -14.98
C ARG A 271 -16.43 -14.39 -13.75
N LEU A 272 -15.14 -14.07 -13.73
CA LEU A 272 -14.56 -13.24 -12.68
C LEU A 272 -15.14 -11.82 -12.80
N THR A 273 -15.87 -11.37 -11.78
CA THR A 273 -16.43 -10.02 -11.68
C THR A 273 -15.59 -9.17 -10.72
N ILE A 274 -15.72 -7.84 -10.76
CA ILE A 274 -14.97 -6.94 -9.89
C ILE A 274 -15.22 -7.26 -8.41
N LYS A 275 -16.49 -7.40 -8.01
CA LYS A 275 -16.87 -7.73 -6.63
C LYS A 275 -16.27 -9.07 -6.18
N PHE A 276 -16.35 -10.09 -7.04
CA PHE A 276 -15.79 -11.41 -6.73
C PHE A 276 -14.26 -11.37 -6.62
N ALA A 277 -13.58 -10.68 -7.53
CA ALA A 277 -12.13 -10.50 -7.48
C ALA A 277 -11.67 -9.76 -6.21
N LEU A 278 -12.34 -8.68 -5.82
CA LEU A 278 -12.04 -7.92 -4.60
C LEU A 278 -12.28 -8.74 -3.32
N TYR A 279 -13.35 -9.53 -3.29
CA TYR A 279 -13.59 -10.48 -2.21
C TYR A 279 -12.44 -11.48 -2.11
N CYS A 280 -12.06 -12.10 -3.23
CA CYS A 280 -11.01 -13.12 -3.28
C CYS A 280 -9.63 -12.58 -2.92
N ILE A 281 -9.20 -11.44 -3.47
CA ILE A 281 -7.87 -10.89 -3.17
C ILE A 281 -7.72 -10.51 -1.70
N THR A 282 -8.80 -9.99 -1.09
CA THR A 282 -8.81 -9.66 0.34
C THR A 282 -8.73 -10.92 1.21
N ARG A 283 -9.47 -11.97 0.83
CA ARG A 283 -9.41 -13.29 1.49
C ARG A 283 -8.04 -13.93 1.36
N LEU A 284 -7.43 -13.90 0.17
CA LEU A 284 -6.06 -14.37 -0.05
C LEU A 284 -5.07 -13.65 0.85
N ALA A 285 -5.14 -12.32 0.94
CA ALA A 285 -4.29 -11.54 1.83
C ALA A 285 -4.49 -11.89 3.31
N ALA A 286 -5.74 -12.19 3.70
CA ALA A 286 -6.10 -12.54 5.06
C ALA A 286 -5.67 -13.96 5.47
N GLU A 287 -5.62 -14.92 4.53
CA GLU A 287 -5.34 -16.34 4.78
C GLU A 287 -3.90 -16.75 4.46
N ASP A 288 -3.36 -16.32 3.31
CA ASP A 288 -2.00 -16.68 2.86
C ASP A 288 -0.93 -15.71 3.36
N GLY A 289 -1.36 -14.66 4.07
CA GLY A 289 -0.53 -13.54 4.45
C GLY A 289 -0.39 -12.49 3.35
N ASN A 290 0.01 -11.29 3.76
CA ASN A 290 0.13 -10.12 2.90
C ASN A 290 1.59 -9.66 2.72
N ASP A 291 2.57 -10.40 3.24
CA ASP A 291 3.96 -9.99 3.21
C ASP A 291 4.55 -10.03 1.79
N LEU A 292 5.38 -9.03 1.48
CA LEU A 292 6.19 -9.00 0.28
C LEU A 292 7.26 -10.12 0.31
N LYS A 293 7.35 -10.88 -0.78
CA LYS A 293 8.31 -11.98 -0.97
C LYS A 293 8.77 -11.98 -2.42
N THR A 294 9.89 -12.62 -2.70
CA THR A 294 10.42 -12.79 -4.06
C THR A 294 9.48 -13.68 -4.90
N ASP A 295 8.97 -14.76 -4.32
CA ASP A 295 8.05 -15.68 -4.98
C ASP A 295 6.96 -16.18 -4.03
N TYR A 296 5.90 -16.73 -4.63
CA TYR A 296 4.72 -17.17 -3.93
C TYR A 296 4.18 -18.49 -4.48
N PRO A 297 3.52 -19.30 -3.65
CA PRO A 297 2.91 -20.54 -4.12
C PRO A 297 1.79 -20.28 -5.15
N PRO A 298 1.60 -21.20 -6.12
CA PRO A 298 0.46 -21.17 -7.04
C PRO A 298 -0.88 -21.29 -6.29
N LEU A 299 -1.93 -20.63 -6.77
CA LEU A 299 -3.24 -20.64 -6.08
C LEU A 299 -3.92 -22.02 -6.13
N ALA A 300 -3.63 -22.81 -7.17
CA ALA A 300 -4.19 -24.15 -7.36
C ALA A 300 -3.52 -25.23 -6.48
N SER A 301 -2.36 -24.95 -5.89
CA SER A 301 -1.57 -25.95 -5.15
C SER A 301 -2.16 -26.34 -3.79
N THR A 302 -3.16 -25.61 -3.28
CA THR A 302 -3.63 -25.72 -1.88
C THR A 302 -4.84 -26.64 -1.69
N VAL A 303 -5.27 -27.41 -2.71
CA VAL A 303 -6.33 -28.41 -2.54
C VAL A 303 -5.74 -29.69 -1.92
N ALA A 304 -5.36 -29.62 -0.65
CA ALA A 304 -5.16 -30.84 0.14
C ALA A 304 -6.55 -31.38 0.54
N PRO A 305 -6.83 -32.69 0.40
CA PRO A 305 -8.09 -33.26 0.84
C PRO A 305 -8.26 -33.06 2.35
N PRO A 306 -9.51 -32.96 2.86
CA PRO A 306 -9.76 -32.80 4.28
C PRO A 306 -9.19 -34.00 5.03
N VAL A 307 -8.09 -33.78 5.75
CA VAL A 307 -7.56 -34.76 6.69
C VAL A 307 -8.63 -34.96 7.74
N THR A 308 -9.26 -36.13 7.70
CA THR A 308 -10.19 -36.56 8.73
C THR A 308 -9.37 -36.80 9.99
N GLN A 309 -9.20 -35.77 10.83
CA GLN A 309 -8.62 -35.94 12.16
C GLN A 309 -9.61 -36.75 12.98
N ARG A 310 -9.41 -38.07 12.93
CA ARG A 310 -10.04 -39.06 13.78
C ARG A 310 -9.60 -38.75 15.21
N VAL A 311 -10.47 -38.12 15.98
CA VAL A 311 -10.28 -37.90 17.42
C VAL A 311 -10.13 -39.28 18.06
N ARG A 312 -8.91 -39.63 18.47
CA ARG A 312 -8.68 -40.76 19.37
C ARG A 312 -9.03 -40.28 20.78
N SER A 313 -10.14 -40.78 21.30
CA SER A 313 -10.44 -40.74 22.73
C SER A 313 -9.37 -41.49 23.49
N THR A 314 -8.55 -40.77 24.25
CA THR A 314 -7.75 -41.34 25.34
C THR A 314 -8.47 -41.08 26.65
N VAL A 315 -8.99 -42.17 27.22
CA VAL A 315 -9.47 -42.28 28.59
C VAL A 315 -8.27 -42.11 29.54
N LEU A 316 -8.41 -41.29 30.58
CA LEU A 316 -7.51 -41.27 31.74
C LEU A 316 -8.30 -41.49 33.04
N PRO A 317 -7.74 -42.19 34.05
CA PRO A 317 -8.43 -42.59 35.27
C PRO A 317 -8.31 -41.54 36.40
N PRO A 318 -9.07 -41.69 37.50
CA PRO A 318 -9.15 -40.68 38.54
C PRO A 318 -7.99 -40.82 39.54
N SER A 319 -7.49 -39.68 40.02
CA SER A 319 -6.68 -39.65 41.24
C SER A 319 -6.87 -38.36 42.02
N SER A 320 -6.93 -38.57 43.32
CA SER A 320 -7.23 -37.72 44.47
C SER A 320 -6.27 -36.55 44.73
N GLN A 321 -6.86 -35.50 45.34
CA GLN A 321 -6.31 -34.36 46.12
C GLN A 321 -5.09 -34.67 47.04
N PRO A 322 -4.37 -33.68 47.67
CA PRO A 322 -4.83 -32.33 48.07
C PRO A 322 -3.84 -31.12 48.01
N ARG A 323 -4.44 -29.95 48.27
CA ARG A 323 -3.99 -28.64 48.83
C ARG A 323 -2.50 -28.33 49.09
N ASN A 324 -2.19 -27.06 48.78
CA ASN A 324 -1.27 -26.06 49.39
C ASN A 324 -0.29 -25.53 48.33
N THR A 325 0.13 -24.27 48.24
CA THR A 325 0.04 -23.06 49.08
C THR A 325 0.37 -21.87 48.20
N VAL A 326 -0.21 -20.71 48.50
CA VAL A 326 0.12 -19.38 47.94
C VAL A 326 1.55 -18.97 48.32
N PRO A 327 2.29 -18.30 47.41
CA PRO A 327 3.08 -17.15 47.85
C PRO A 327 2.88 -15.91 46.96
N THR A 328 2.41 -14.86 47.63
CA THR A 328 3.06 -13.55 47.78
C THR A 328 3.70 -12.87 46.57
N ALA A 329 3.02 -11.79 46.17
CA ALA A 329 3.54 -10.47 45.75
C ALA A 329 4.97 -10.38 45.20
N SER A 330 5.05 -9.93 43.94
CA SER A 330 6.21 -9.19 43.44
C SER A 330 5.73 -7.84 42.92
N THR A 331 6.02 -6.83 43.74
CA THR A 331 5.94 -5.41 43.41
C THR A 331 6.96 -5.12 42.31
N VAL A 332 6.48 -4.80 41.10
CA VAL A 332 7.31 -4.19 40.06
C VAL A 332 7.02 -2.70 40.07
N THR A 333 8.01 -1.96 40.54
CA THR A 333 8.08 -0.50 40.53
C THR A 333 8.02 -0.01 39.09
N SER A 334 6.87 0.54 38.68
CA SER A 334 6.74 1.26 37.42
C SER A 334 7.50 2.58 37.54
N THR A 335 8.63 2.67 36.85
CA THR A 335 9.32 3.95 36.63
C THR A 335 8.44 4.80 35.74
N SER A 336 8.09 6.01 36.19
CA SER A 336 7.37 7.01 35.41
C SER A 336 8.24 7.43 34.23
N GLN A 337 8.02 6.84 33.05
CA GLN A 337 8.52 7.40 31.80
C GLN A 337 7.49 8.40 31.27
N THR A 338 7.94 9.65 31.31
CA THR A 338 7.45 10.83 30.63
C THR A 338 6.54 10.56 29.43
N SER A 339 5.29 10.99 29.59
CA SER A 339 4.42 11.52 28.54
C SER A 339 5.22 12.16 27.40
N ASN A 340 5.19 11.57 26.21
CA ASN A 340 5.62 12.24 25.00
C ASN A 340 4.40 12.66 24.17
N GLN A 341 4.25 13.98 24.22
CA GLN A 341 3.40 14.91 23.51
C GLN A 341 3.51 14.82 21.97
N PRO A 342 2.64 15.54 21.24
CA PRO A 342 2.23 15.24 19.87
C PRO A 342 3.31 15.62 18.85
N GLU A 343 3.08 15.15 17.61
CA GLU A 343 3.62 15.64 16.34
C GLU A 343 4.80 16.61 16.45
N VAL A 344 5.98 16.18 15.97
CA VAL A 344 7.03 17.14 15.61
C VAL A 344 6.38 18.14 14.66
N GLU A 345 6.16 19.37 15.12
CA GLU A 345 5.73 20.47 14.28
C GLU A 345 6.82 20.65 13.21
N LEU A 346 6.63 19.99 12.06
CA LEU A 346 7.50 20.10 10.89
C LEU A 346 7.55 21.52 10.36
N TYR A 347 6.74 22.42 10.91
CA TYR A 347 6.64 23.81 10.51
C TYR A 347 6.68 24.71 11.72
N TYR A 348 7.37 25.84 11.59
CA TYR A 348 7.27 26.95 12.54
C TYR A 348 6.62 28.16 11.87
N ASP A 349 5.77 28.86 12.61
CA ASP A 349 5.11 30.06 12.11
C ASP A 349 6.13 31.21 11.95
N THR A 350 6.14 31.81 10.77
CA THR A 350 6.95 32.99 10.43
C THR A 350 6.09 34.05 9.74
N THR A 351 6.56 35.29 9.70
CA THR A 351 5.93 36.35 8.91
C THR A 351 6.71 36.51 7.62
N VAL A 352 6.03 36.28 6.50
CA VAL A 352 6.58 36.53 5.17
C VAL A 352 6.02 37.84 4.64
N THR A 353 6.89 38.68 4.10
CA THR A 353 6.50 39.88 3.35
C THR A 353 7.12 39.85 1.96
N TRP A 354 6.46 40.48 0.99
CA TRP A 354 7.10 40.74 -0.30
C TRP A 354 8.29 41.68 -0.09
N ASN A 355 9.39 41.40 -0.78
CA ASN A 355 10.48 42.37 -0.90
C ASN A 355 9.99 43.62 -1.67
N ALA A 356 10.77 44.70 -1.62
CA ALA A 356 10.40 45.96 -2.26
C ALA A 356 10.14 45.84 -3.78
N ALA A 357 10.85 44.92 -4.45
CA ALA A 357 10.73 44.69 -5.89
C ALA A 357 9.61 43.71 -6.29
N ARG A 358 8.95 43.07 -5.32
CA ARG A 358 7.99 41.96 -5.51
C ARG A 358 8.51 40.78 -6.32
N THR A 359 9.82 40.53 -6.26
CA THR A 359 10.48 39.41 -6.94
C THR A 359 10.78 38.24 -6.00
N GLY A 360 10.59 38.42 -4.70
CA GLY A 360 10.89 37.43 -3.68
C GLY A 360 10.29 37.77 -2.33
N TYR A 361 10.62 36.96 -1.32
CA TYR A 361 10.10 37.07 0.03
C TYR A 361 11.20 37.41 1.05
N ASP A 362 10.83 38.22 2.03
CA ASP A 362 11.63 38.49 3.23
C ASP A 362 11.02 37.75 4.42
N TYR A 363 11.84 36.97 5.16
CA TYR A 363 11.38 36.13 6.28
C TYR A 363 12.52 35.79 7.26
N LYS A 364 12.21 35.12 8.38
CA LYS A 364 13.22 34.60 9.33
C LYS A 364 13.46 33.10 9.18
N ASP A 365 14.73 32.70 9.09
CA ASP A 365 15.15 31.30 9.08
C ASP A 365 15.14 30.65 10.48
N ASN A 366 15.57 29.39 10.55
CA ASN A 366 15.60 28.57 11.77
C ASN A 366 16.54 29.15 12.83
N ASP A 367 17.58 29.88 12.42
CA ASP A 367 18.52 30.57 13.31
C ASP A 367 18.01 31.96 13.74
N LYS A 368 16.77 32.30 13.36
CA LYS A 368 16.12 33.60 13.57
C LYS A 368 16.84 34.75 12.85
N LYS A 369 17.66 34.46 11.85
CA LYS A 369 18.29 35.47 10.99
C LYS A 369 17.30 35.87 9.91
N TRP A 370 17.29 37.17 9.59
CA TRP A 370 16.51 37.68 8.48
C TRP A 370 17.17 37.22 7.17
N VAL A 371 16.38 36.54 6.36
CA VAL A 371 16.69 36.22 4.98
C VAL A 371 15.93 37.22 4.11
N PHE A 372 16.70 38.03 3.38
CA PHE A 372 16.15 39.02 2.47
C PHE A 372 16.23 38.49 1.04
N ASN A 373 15.19 38.79 0.26
CA ASN A 373 15.15 38.53 -1.18
C ASN A 373 15.27 37.03 -1.53
N ASP A 374 14.55 36.19 -0.80
CA ASP A 374 14.48 34.75 -1.10
C ASP A 374 13.56 34.49 -2.30
N ASP A 375 13.99 33.60 -3.19
CA ASP A 375 13.27 33.31 -4.43
C ASP A 375 11.88 32.73 -4.13
N ILE A 376 10.86 33.29 -4.78
CA ILE A 376 9.48 32.78 -4.70
C ILE A 376 9.38 31.31 -5.07
N THR A 377 10.26 30.79 -5.94
CA THR A 377 10.26 29.37 -6.32
C THR A 377 10.67 28.44 -5.18
N ASN A 378 11.29 28.97 -4.11
CA ASN A 378 11.59 28.19 -2.91
C ASN A 378 10.35 27.98 -2.02
N TRP A 379 9.20 28.60 -2.34
CA TRP A 379 7.97 28.57 -1.56
C TRP A 379 6.85 27.86 -2.31
N THR A 380 6.08 27.03 -1.60
CA THR A 380 4.92 26.31 -2.12
C THR A 380 3.65 26.79 -1.43
N VAL A 381 2.56 26.97 -2.20
CA VAL A 381 1.28 27.48 -1.70
C VAL A 381 0.36 26.31 -1.37
N PHE A 382 -0.18 26.27 -0.15
CA PHE A 382 -1.18 25.31 0.31
C PHE A 382 -2.38 26.06 0.88
N GLY A 383 -3.42 26.25 0.07
CA GLY A 383 -4.59 27.06 0.44
C GLY A 383 -4.20 28.51 0.73
N GLU A 384 -4.45 28.97 1.96
CA GLU A 384 -4.11 30.33 2.42
C GLU A 384 -2.68 30.46 2.98
N LYS A 385 -1.96 29.34 3.09
CA LYS A 385 -0.60 29.28 3.64
C LYS A 385 0.43 29.16 2.53
N ILE A 386 1.63 29.66 2.81
CA ILE A 386 2.84 29.41 2.02
C ILE A 386 3.89 28.75 2.91
N CYS A 387 4.58 27.74 2.38
CA CYS A 387 5.56 26.93 3.10
C CYS A 387 6.87 26.85 2.30
N LYS A 388 8.02 26.98 2.96
CA LYS A 388 9.33 26.79 2.32
C LYS A 388 9.83 25.37 2.58
N LEU A 389 9.62 24.47 1.61
CA LEU A 389 9.98 23.04 1.71
C LEU A 389 11.46 22.74 1.40
N LYS A 390 12.30 23.77 1.33
CA LYS A 390 13.73 23.67 0.99
C LYS A 390 14.56 24.08 2.19
N GLY A 391 15.27 23.12 2.81
CA GLY A 391 16.12 23.32 3.97
C GLY A 391 16.01 22.18 4.98
N THR A 392 16.50 22.40 6.20
CA THR A 392 16.36 21.45 7.32
C THR A 392 15.08 21.78 8.10
N PRO A 393 14.23 20.81 8.47
CA PRO A 393 13.08 21.05 9.32
C PRO A 393 13.50 21.57 10.72
N PRO A 394 12.63 22.32 11.43
CA PRO A 394 11.28 22.68 11.01
C PRO A 394 11.27 23.73 9.89
N TYR A 395 10.29 23.68 8.99
CA TYR A 395 10.15 24.55 7.83
C TYR A 395 9.35 25.82 8.14
N PRO A 396 9.68 26.98 7.55
CA PRO A 396 8.87 28.18 7.76
C PRO A 396 7.50 28.04 7.06
N ARG A 397 6.42 28.39 7.78
CA ARG A 397 5.08 28.59 7.22
C ARG A 397 4.54 29.98 7.54
N SER A 398 3.82 30.59 6.60
CA SER A 398 3.17 31.89 6.81
C SER A 398 1.84 31.98 6.07
N ASN A 399 1.00 32.95 6.41
CA ASN A 399 -0.13 33.32 5.56
C ASN A 399 0.41 33.94 4.26
N LYS A 400 -0.27 33.71 3.13
CA LYS A 400 0.08 34.38 1.88
C LYS A 400 0.06 35.91 2.10
N PRO A 401 1.16 36.63 1.80
CA PRO A 401 1.18 38.07 1.93
C PRO A 401 0.08 38.68 1.04
N ARG A 402 -0.76 39.53 1.62
CA ARG A 402 -1.77 40.26 0.86
C ARG A 402 -1.10 41.36 0.04
N LEU A 403 -1.61 41.56 -1.18
CA LEU A 403 -1.10 42.56 -2.14
C LEU A 403 -1.35 43.99 -1.70
#